data_AF-A0A522E4J9-F1
#
_entry.id   AF-A0A522E4J9-F1
#
_cell.length_a   1.000
_cell.length_b   1.000
_cell.length_c   1.000
_cell.angle_alpha   90.00
_cell.angle_beta   90.00
_cell.angle_gamma   90.00
#
_symmetry.space_group_name_H-M   'P 1'
#
loop_
_entity.id
_entity.type
_entity.pdbx_description
1 polymer ?
#
loop_
_entity_poly.entity_id
_entity_poly.type
_entity_poly.pdbx_seq_one_letter_code
_entity_poly.pdbx_strand_id
1 'polypeptide(L)'
;MDFIQRIKNALQCPKCRRSLRYKEGNFTCLSCGSIFPINTQNPCVRFVGASYSEEKKDISNIRDYFKKWPKFYYFIATVFGPLWRSGLGTEEFLQVHGGKGIVLNIGSGPKVIGSTVINLDLFPYRGVSVVADALNLPFKDNSVEAVVCTEILEHLKDPEVAVSEINRVLTKSGSVYVSVPFLFPFHSSPSDFRRWTHGGLRNLFADFETIEIGVYAGPFSALTVWCSYLFASLFSFGSASLYWFLMNLSMFVFFPIKLFDFIASRLPFAINSSAELYVIARKK
;
A
#
# COMPACT_ATOMS: atom_id res chain seq x y z
N MET A 1 -9.65 5.62 -21.25
CA MET A 1 -9.66 7.05 -21.61
C MET A 1 -10.33 7.92 -20.54
N ASP A 2 -11.35 7.42 -19.85
CA ASP A 2 -12.08 8.18 -18.82
C ASP A 2 -11.22 8.68 -17.64
N PHE A 3 -10.31 7.85 -17.12
CA PHE A 3 -9.46 8.27 -15.99
C PHE A 3 -8.49 9.42 -16.33
N ILE A 4 -7.96 9.47 -17.56
CA ILE A 4 -7.03 10.52 -18.00
C ILE A 4 -7.71 11.88 -17.92
N GLN A 5 -8.97 11.95 -18.38
CA GLN A 5 -9.75 13.18 -18.34
C GLN A 5 -9.95 13.69 -16.90
N ARG A 6 -10.09 12.76 -15.95
CA ARG A 6 -10.26 13.07 -14.53
C ARG A 6 -8.98 13.58 -13.87
N ILE A 7 -7.81 13.02 -14.21
CA ILE A 7 -6.55 13.37 -13.53
C ILE A 7 -5.71 14.43 -14.25
N LYS A 8 -5.90 14.66 -15.56
CA LYS A 8 -5.01 15.51 -16.38
C LYS A 8 -4.76 16.91 -15.80
N ASN A 9 -5.77 17.49 -15.15
CA ASN A 9 -5.68 18.84 -14.58
C ASN A 9 -5.02 18.86 -13.20
N ALA A 10 -4.96 17.72 -12.52
CA ALA A 10 -4.32 17.55 -11.22
C ALA A 10 -2.87 17.09 -11.34
N LEU A 11 -2.43 16.60 -12.50
CA LEU A 11 -1.05 16.17 -12.70
C LEU A 11 -0.08 17.35 -12.86
N GLN A 12 1.17 17.13 -12.46
CA GLN A 12 2.30 18.01 -12.70
C GLN A 12 3.58 17.22 -13.03
N CYS A 13 4.55 17.89 -13.64
CA CYS A 13 5.84 17.26 -13.96
C CYS A 13 6.62 16.92 -12.68
N PRO A 14 7.02 15.66 -12.45
CA PRO A 14 7.80 15.28 -11.27
C PRO A 14 9.22 15.87 -11.25
N LYS A 15 9.74 16.36 -12.39
CA LYS A 15 11.10 16.93 -12.47
C LYS A 15 11.17 18.42 -12.11
N CYS A 16 10.17 19.20 -12.49
CA CYS A 16 10.19 20.66 -12.31
C CYS A 16 8.90 21.24 -11.73
N ARG A 17 7.92 20.39 -11.38
CA ARG A 17 6.61 20.76 -10.80
C ARG A 17 5.78 21.73 -11.65
N ARG A 18 6.07 21.85 -12.95
CA ARG A 18 5.29 22.65 -13.90
C ARG A 18 4.19 21.83 -14.57
N SER A 19 3.23 22.53 -15.18
CA SER A 19 2.05 21.93 -15.81
C SER A 19 2.40 20.99 -16.96
N LEU A 20 1.60 19.93 -17.08
CA LEU A 20 1.65 18.99 -18.19
C LEU A 20 0.55 19.28 -19.18
N ARG A 21 0.84 19.10 -20.47
CA ARG A 21 -0.15 19.10 -21.55
C ARG A 21 -0.33 17.67 -22.06
N TYR A 22 -1.57 17.21 -22.11
CA TYR A 22 -1.92 15.95 -22.76
C TYR A 22 -2.09 16.17 -24.27
N LYS A 23 -1.33 15.45 -25.09
CA LYS A 23 -1.47 15.46 -26.56
C LYS A 23 -1.03 14.10 -27.13
N GLU A 24 -1.79 13.58 -28.09
CA GLU A 24 -1.40 12.37 -28.87
C GLU A 24 -0.99 11.17 -28.00
N GLY A 25 -1.71 10.91 -26.90
CA GLY A 25 -1.42 9.77 -26.02
C GLY A 25 -0.21 9.95 -25.09
N ASN A 26 0.32 11.17 -24.95
CA ASN A 26 1.44 11.47 -24.06
C ASN A 26 1.15 12.71 -23.21
N PHE A 27 1.79 12.80 -22.03
CA PHE A 27 1.88 14.03 -21.25
C PHE A 27 3.24 14.69 -21.47
N THR A 28 3.25 15.94 -21.91
CA THR A 28 4.48 16.71 -22.12
C THR A 28 4.54 17.88 -21.14
N CYS A 29 5.68 18.04 -20.46
CA CYS A 29 5.92 19.21 -19.63
C CYS A 29 6.19 20.45 -20.48
N LEU A 30 5.45 21.52 -20.24
CA LEU A 30 5.57 22.78 -20.98
C LEU A 30 6.84 23.59 -20.64
N SER A 31 7.57 23.20 -19.58
CA SER A 31 8.75 23.93 -19.10
C SER A 31 10.06 23.21 -19.40
N CYS A 32 10.19 21.94 -18.99
CA CYS A 32 11.43 21.18 -19.20
C CYS A 32 11.39 20.25 -20.41
N GLY A 33 10.28 20.24 -21.17
CA GLY A 33 10.12 19.40 -22.37
C GLY A 33 10.04 17.89 -22.12
N SER A 34 10.09 17.42 -20.86
CA SER A 34 10.01 15.99 -20.55
C SER A 34 8.67 15.40 -21.00
N ILE A 35 8.74 14.19 -21.58
CA ILE A 35 7.60 13.45 -22.12
C ILE A 35 7.35 12.22 -21.24
N PHE A 36 6.08 12.02 -20.90
CA PHE A 36 5.60 10.92 -20.06
C PHE A 36 4.57 10.12 -20.86
N PRO A 37 4.94 8.91 -21.33
CA PRO A 37 4.09 8.15 -22.22
C PRO A 37 2.92 7.48 -21.48
N ILE A 38 1.84 7.27 -22.23
CA ILE A 38 0.71 6.45 -21.78
C ILE A 38 0.80 5.09 -22.46
N ASN A 39 0.82 4.02 -21.66
CA ASN A 39 0.74 2.68 -22.20
C ASN A 39 -0.72 2.41 -22.63
N THR A 40 -0.94 2.02 -23.89
CA THR A 40 -2.29 1.77 -24.43
C THR A 40 -2.80 0.36 -24.15
N GLN A 41 -1.92 -0.61 -23.91
CA GLN A 41 -2.27 -2.00 -23.60
C GLN A 41 -2.68 -2.19 -22.13
N ASN A 42 -1.97 -1.52 -21.22
CA ASN A 42 -2.36 -1.33 -19.83
C ASN A 42 -2.48 0.18 -19.59
N PRO A 43 -3.70 0.77 -19.65
CA PRO A 43 -3.92 2.22 -19.67
C PRO A 43 -3.39 2.90 -18.40
N CYS A 44 -2.09 3.25 -18.40
CA CYS A 44 -1.38 3.87 -17.30
C CYS A 44 -0.42 4.96 -17.80
N VAL A 45 -0.25 6.03 -17.03
CA VAL A 45 0.74 7.09 -17.30
C VAL A 45 2.03 6.81 -16.53
N ARG A 46 3.19 6.86 -17.18
CA ARG A 46 4.48 6.55 -16.55
C ARG A 46 5.29 7.82 -16.23
N PHE A 47 5.62 8.00 -14.95
CA PHE A 47 6.41 9.12 -14.42
C PHE A 47 7.80 8.72 -13.90
N VAL A 48 8.10 7.42 -13.90
CA VAL A 48 9.39 6.85 -13.51
C VAL A 48 10.23 6.44 -14.71
N GLY A 49 11.54 6.27 -14.48
CA GLY A 49 12.49 5.86 -15.50
C GLY A 49 12.24 4.44 -16.05
N ALA A 50 12.90 4.12 -17.16
CA ALA A 50 12.78 2.82 -17.82
C ALA A 50 13.25 1.62 -16.96
N SER A 51 13.99 1.84 -15.88
CA SER A 51 14.37 0.77 -14.92
C SER A 51 13.17 0.12 -14.23
N TYR A 52 12.01 0.78 -14.24
CA TYR A 52 10.74 0.28 -13.71
C TYR A 52 9.77 -0.11 -14.84
N SER A 53 10.31 -0.51 -16.00
CA SER A 53 9.54 -0.77 -17.22
C SER A 53 8.64 -2.00 -17.14
N GLU A 54 9.01 -2.99 -16.30
CA GLU A 54 8.36 -4.29 -16.26
C GLU A 54 8.20 -4.79 -14.81
N GLU A 55 7.09 -5.49 -14.56
CA GLU A 55 6.96 -6.35 -13.39
C GLU A 55 8.11 -7.37 -13.43
N LYS A 56 9.00 -7.37 -12.42
CA LYS A 56 9.91 -8.50 -12.23
C LYS A 56 9.06 -9.72 -11.89
N LYS A 57 8.73 -10.52 -12.91
CA LYS A 57 8.12 -11.84 -12.73
C LYS A 57 9.18 -12.76 -12.15
N ASP A 58 9.07 -13.05 -10.86
CA ASP A 58 9.89 -14.11 -10.28
C ASP A 58 9.18 -15.44 -10.53
N ILE A 59 9.56 -16.11 -11.62
CA ILE A 59 8.96 -17.37 -12.09
C ILE A 59 9.07 -18.50 -11.03
N SER A 60 9.97 -18.35 -10.04
CA SER A 60 10.09 -19.28 -8.92
C SER A 60 8.97 -19.16 -7.87
N ASN A 61 8.18 -18.09 -7.92
CA ASN A 61 7.19 -17.77 -6.91
C ASN A 61 5.79 -18.20 -7.37
N ILE A 62 5.29 -19.32 -6.83
CA ILE A 62 3.93 -19.85 -7.12
C ILE A 62 2.83 -18.78 -6.92
N ARG A 63 3.10 -17.78 -6.09
CA ARG A 63 2.24 -16.61 -5.86
C ARG A 63 1.96 -15.83 -7.15
N ASP A 64 2.93 -15.67 -8.03
CA ASP A 64 2.74 -14.93 -9.29
C ASP A 64 1.86 -15.67 -10.30
N TYR A 65 1.85 -17.01 -10.25
CA TYR A 65 0.90 -17.82 -11.02
C TYR A 65 -0.54 -17.64 -10.52
N PHE A 66 -0.74 -17.71 -9.21
CA PHE A 66 -2.08 -17.53 -8.61
C PHE A 66 -2.62 -16.10 -8.71
N LYS A 67 -1.76 -15.08 -8.83
CA LYS A 67 -2.17 -13.70 -9.11
C LYS A 67 -2.98 -13.54 -10.41
N LYS A 68 -2.92 -14.50 -11.34
CA LYS A 68 -3.81 -14.54 -12.53
C LYS A 68 -5.29 -14.69 -12.18
N TRP A 69 -5.60 -15.23 -10.98
CA TRP A 69 -6.94 -15.46 -10.46
C TRP A 69 -7.12 -14.65 -9.17
N PRO A 70 -7.17 -13.31 -9.24
CA PRO A 70 -7.04 -12.44 -8.06
C PRO A 70 -8.10 -12.73 -6.99
N LYS A 71 -9.36 -12.97 -7.37
CA LYS A 71 -10.43 -13.30 -6.42
C LYS A 71 -10.15 -14.57 -5.63
N PHE A 72 -9.69 -15.63 -6.30
CA PHE A 72 -9.36 -16.89 -5.65
C PHE A 72 -8.11 -16.76 -4.78
N TYR A 73 -7.07 -16.11 -5.29
CA TYR A 73 -5.84 -15.84 -4.54
C TYR A 73 -6.13 -15.07 -3.24
N TYR A 74 -6.88 -13.96 -3.31
CA TYR A 74 -7.25 -13.19 -2.13
C TYR A 74 -8.21 -13.94 -1.21
N PHE A 75 -9.09 -14.79 -1.73
CA PHE A 75 -9.91 -15.68 -0.90
C PHE A 75 -9.04 -16.63 -0.09
N ILE A 76 -8.14 -17.39 -0.74
CA ILE A 76 -7.21 -18.30 -0.07
C ILE A 76 -6.33 -17.56 0.93
N ALA A 77 -5.79 -16.40 0.56
CA ALA A 77 -4.99 -15.57 1.47
C ALA A 77 -5.80 -15.03 2.65
N THR A 78 -7.09 -14.73 2.48
CA THR A 78 -7.95 -14.26 3.58
C THR A 78 -8.31 -15.40 4.52
N VAL A 79 -8.63 -16.59 4.00
CA VAL A 79 -9.01 -17.74 4.81
C VAL A 79 -7.78 -18.36 5.49
N PHE A 80 -6.77 -18.71 4.71
CA PHE A 80 -5.60 -19.47 5.15
C PHE A 80 -4.34 -18.63 5.37
N GLY A 81 -4.35 -17.34 5.03
CA GLY A 81 -3.26 -16.45 5.40
C GLY A 81 -3.20 -16.20 6.90
N PRO A 82 -2.14 -15.56 7.41
CA PRO A 82 -1.88 -15.52 8.84
C PRO A 82 -2.54 -14.31 9.53
N LEU A 83 -3.16 -13.43 8.74
CA LEU A 83 -3.75 -12.19 9.21
C LEU A 83 -5.27 -12.23 9.16
N TRP A 84 -5.89 -11.66 10.19
CA TRP A 84 -7.30 -11.32 10.26
C TRP A 84 -7.45 -9.81 10.43
N ARG A 85 -7.87 -9.15 9.36
CA ARG A 85 -8.03 -7.69 9.32
C ARG A 85 -9.48 -7.34 9.67
N SER A 86 -9.71 -7.07 10.94
CA SER A 86 -11.01 -6.68 11.48
C SER A 86 -11.11 -5.21 11.90
N GLY A 87 -10.01 -4.46 11.77
CA GLY A 87 -9.99 -3.02 11.96
C GLY A 87 -10.73 -2.26 10.88
N LEU A 88 -10.85 -0.94 11.04
CA LEU A 88 -11.38 -0.05 10.02
C LEU A 88 -10.55 -0.22 8.74
N GLY A 89 -11.22 -0.61 7.65
CA GLY A 89 -10.58 -0.88 6.37
C GLY A 89 -10.57 0.32 5.44
N THR A 90 -9.95 0.11 4.28
CA THR A 90 -9.87 1.14 3.23
C THR A 90 -11.26 1.49 2.68
N GLU A 91 -12.19 0.55 2.65
CA GLU A 91 -13.54 0.79 2.12
C GLU A 91 -14.34 1.70 3.07
N GLU A 92 -14.32 1.41 4.37
CA GLU A 92 -14.95 2.22 5.41
C GLU A 92 -14.35 3.64 5.44
N PHE A 93 -13.03 3.76 5.35
CA PHE A 93 -12.38 5.06 5.20
C PHE A 93 -12.89 5.82 3.98
N LEU A 94 -12.99 5.17 2.82
CA LEU A 94 -13.43 5.82 1.58
C LEU A 94 -14.92 6.17 1.58
N GLN A 95 -15.76 5.47 2.33
CA GLN A 95 -17.17 5.87 2.50
C GLN A 95 -17.31 7.23 3.22
N VAL A 96 -16.41 7.51 4.17
CA VAL A 96 -16.44 8.75 4.97
C VAL A 96 -15.60 9.87 4.34
N HIS A 97 -14.43 9.53 3.79
CA HIS A 97 -13.42 10.49 3.33
C HIS A 97 -13.21 10.50 1.81
N GLY A 98 -13.78 9.55 1.07
CA GLY A 98 -13.50 9.33 -0.36
C GLY A 98 -14.04 10.37 -1.34
N GLY A 99 -14.76 11.38 -0.86
CA GLY A 99 -15.10 12.59 -1.62
C GLY A 99 -15.66 12.38 -3.04
N LYS A 100 -15.63 13.42 -3.88
CA LYS A 100 -16.00 13.36 -5.32
C LYS A 100 -14.82 13.65 -6.25
N GLY A 101 -13.74 14.19 -5.72
CA GLY A 101 -12.53 14.55 -6.44
C GLY A 101 -11.61 13.37 -6.64
N ILE A 102 -10.30 13.62 -6.51
CA ILE A 102 -9.27 12.61 -6.76
C ILE A 102 -8.96 11.87 -5.46
N VAL A 103 -9.02 10.55 -5.52
CA VAL A 103 -8.57 9.65 -4.46
C VAL A 103 -7.39 8.86 -4.98
N LEU A 104 -6.32 8.76 -4.20
CA LEU A 104 -5.14 7.97 -4.55
C LEU A 104 -5.07 6.69 -3.70
N ASN A 105 -4.69 5.58 -4.33
CA ASN A 105 -4.21 4.39 -3.65
C ASN A 105 -2.73 4.22 -3.98
N ILE A 106 -1.86 4.57 -3.03
CA ILE A 106 -0.40 4.56 -3.19
C ILE A 106 0.13 3.16 -2.85
N GLY A 107 0.98 2.63 -3.73
CA GLY A 107 1.49 1.26 -3.63
C GLY A 107 0.38 0.23 -3.80
N SER A 108 -0.49 0.44 -4.79
CA SER A 108 -1.66 -0.41 -5.00
C SER A 108 -1.31 -1.87 -5.30
N GLY A 109 -0.10 -2.13 -5.80
CA GLY A 109 0.29 -3.43 -6.33
C GLY A 109 -0.74 -3.93 -7.35
N PRO A 110 -1.09 -5.23 -7.33
CA PRO A 110 -2.18 -5.77 -8.14
C PRO A 110 -3.57 -5.55 -7.52
N LYS A 111 -3.68 -4.94 -6.33
CA LYS A 111 -4.96 -4.72 -5.63
C LYS A 111 -5.57 -3.39 -6.09
N VAL A 112 -6.56 -3.49 -6.96
CA VAL A 112 -7.39 -2.34 -7.37
C VAL A 112 -8.50 -2.14 -6.34
N ILE A 113 -8.51 -0.99 -5.66
CA ILE A 113 -9.62 -0.59 -4.79
C ILE A 113 -10.48 0.43 -5.53
N GLY A 114 -11.80 0.25 -5.56
CA GLY A 114 -12.76 1.19 -6.16
C GLY A 114 -12.57 1.50 -7.67
N SER A 115 -13.68 1.60 -8.41
CA SER A 115 -13.60 2.03 -9.83
C SER A 115 -13.19 3.49 -10.00
N THR A 116 -13.36 4.29 -8.95
CA THR A 116 -13.06 5.71 -8.91
C THR A 116 -11.76 6.06 -8.19
N VAL A 117 -10.97 5.10 -7.73
CA VAL A 117 -9.67 5.41 -7.11
C VAL A 117 -8.56 5.33 -8.14
N ILE A 118 -7.66 6.31 -8.11
CA ILE A 118 -6.47 6.32 -8.94
C ILE A 118 -5.42 5.45 -8.25
N ASN A 119 -5.23 4.25 -8.79
CA ASN A 119 -4.23 3.30 -8.30
C ASN A 119 -2.85 3.70 -8.81
N LEU A 120 -1.92 3.92 -7.88
CA LEU A 120 -0.56 4.37 -8.11
C LEU A 120 0.42 3.34 -7.56
N ASP A 121 1.41 2.98 -8.36
CA ASP A 121 2.47 2.06 -7.93
C ASP A 121 3.79 2.39 -8.62
N LEU A 122 4.90 1.90 -8.07
CA LEU A 122 6.21 2.01 -8.70
C LEU A 122 6.30 1.14 -9.96
N PHE A 123 5.54 0.04 -10.02
CA PHE A 123 5.52 -0.90 -11.12
C PHE A 123 4.18 -0.89 -11.89
N PRO A 124 4.18 -1.21 -13.19
CA PRO A 124 3.00 -1.12 -14.06
C PRO A 124 2.06 -2.33 -13.93
N TYR A 125 1.61 -2.69 -12.72
CA TYR A 125 0.67 -3.79 -12.52
C TYR A 125 -0.66 -3.55 -13.26
N ARG A 126 -1.38 -4.64 -13.56
CA ARG A 126 -2.72 -4.54 -14.15
C ARG A 126 -3.66 -3.77 -13.21
N GLY A 127 -4.24 -2.68 -13.72
CA GLY A 127 -5.15 -1.82 -12.95
C GLY A 127 -4.49 -0.58 -12.31
N VAL A 128 -3.16 -0.50 -12.32
CA VAL A 128 -2.42 0.72 -11.96
C VAL A 128 -2.68 1.77 -13.04
N SER A 129 -3.13 2.96 -12.64
CA SER A 129 -3.43 4.09 -13.54
C SER A 129 -2.26 5.05 -13.67
N VAL A 130 -1.43 5.16 -12.64
CA VAL A 130 -0.27 6.05 -12.58
C VAL A 130 0.93 5.29 -12.07
N VAL A 131 2.01 5.22 -12.86
CA VAL A 131 3.27 4.58 -12.44
C VAL A 131 4.21 5.67 -11.96
N ALA A 132 4.40 5.77 -10.64
CA ALA A 132 5.11 6.86 -9.99
C ALA A 132 5.75 6.44 -8.68
N ASP A 133 6.77 7.19 -8.26
CA ASP A 133 7.41 7.02 -6.95
C ASP A 133 6.58 7.76 -5.87
N ALA A 134 6.29 7.09 -4.76
CA ALA A 134 5.60 7.69 -3.61
C ALA A 134 6.39 8.84 -2.97
N LEU A 135 7.72 8.88 -3.17
CA LEU A 135 8.60 9.94 -2.71
C LEU A 135 8.56 11.20 -3.59
N ASN A 136 7.89 11.15 -4.76
CA ASN A 136 7.75 12.29 -5.66
C ASN A 136 6.48 12.16 -6.51
N LEU A 137 5.34 12.50 -5.90
CA LEU A 137 4.02 12.30 -6.50
C LEU A 137 3.80 13.28 -7.66
N PRO A 138 3.38 12.81 -8.85
CA PRO A 138 3.16 13.65 -10.03
C PRO A 138 1.83 14.42 -9.97
N PHE A 139 1.35 14.77 -8.79
CA PHE A 139 0.13 15.53 -8.54
C PHE A 139 0.46 16.91 -8.01
N LYS A 140 -0.37 17.90 -8.37
CA LYS A 140 -0.29 19.27 -7.89
C LYS A 140 -0.59 19.33 -6.40
N ASP A 141 -0.09 20.39 -5.77
CA ASP A 141 -0.42 20.71 -4.39
C ASP A 141 -1.93 20.89 -4.24
N ASN A 142 -2.50 20.41 -3.13
CA ASN A 142 -3.92 20.56 -2.82
C ASN A 142 -4.87 20.10 -3.95
N SER A 143 -4.60 18.94 -4.56
CA SER A 143 -5.39 18.41 -5.69
C SER A 143 -6.01 17.03 -5.42
N VAL A 144 -5.69 16.42 -4.29
CA VAL A 144 -6.15 15.08 -3.88
C VAL A 144 -7.03 15.21 -2.64
N GLU A 145 -8.21 14.61 -2.65
CA GLU A 145 -9.15 14.65 -1.52
C GLU A 145 -8.87 13.57 -0.48
N ALA A 146 -8.46 12.38 -0.93
CA ALA A 146 -8.10 11.30 -0.02
C ALA A 146 -6.95 10.44 -0.54
N VAL A 147 -6.17 9.91 0.39
CA VAL A 147 -5.07 8.98 0.11
C VAL A 147 -5.26 7.71 0.93
N VAL A 148 -5.04 6.56 0.30
CA VAL A 148 -4.87 5.26 0.93
C VAL A 148 -3.43 4.81 0.67
N CYS A 149 -2.74 4.35 1.71
CA CYS A 149 -1.37 3.85 1.63
C CYS A 149 -1.20 2.66 2.60
N THR A 150 -1.33 1.44 2.10
CA THR A 150 -1.38 0.23 2.95
C THR A 150 -0.14 -0.63 2.77
N GLU A 151 0.58 -0.90 3.86
CA GLU A 151 1.76 -1.78 3.86
C GLU A 151 2.83 -1.34 2.83
N ILE A 152 3.19 -0.06 2.87
CA ILE A 152 4.17 0.55 1.95
C ILE A 152 5.27 1.30 2.69
N LEU A 153 4.93 2.03 3.76
CA LEU A 153 5.88 2.91 4.42
C LEU A 153 7.09 2.12 4.96
N GLU A 154 6.89 0.89 5.44
CA GLU A 154 7.94 -0.03 5.89
C GLU A 154 8.94 -0.38 4.80
N HIS A 155 8.54 -0.31 3.54
CA HIS A 155 9.37 -0.61 2.38
C HIS A 155 10.13 0.61 1.86
N LEU A 156 9.90 1.80 2.43
CA LEU A 156 10.58 3.04 2.07
C LEU A 156 11.78 3.31 2.98
N LYS A 157 12.89 3.74 2.38
CA LYS A 157 14.06 4.21 3.13
C LYS A 157 13.77 5.51 3.86
N ASP A 158 13.00 6.39 3.22
CA ASP A 158 12.69 7.75 3.68
C ASP A 158 11.15 7.97 3.71
N PRO A 159 10.39 7.23 4.54
CA PRO A 159 8.92 7.33 4.59
C PRO A 159 8.43 8.72 5.00
N GLU A 160 9.25 9.51 5.71
CA GLU A 160 8.97 10.92 6.01
C GLU A 160 8.76 11.75 4.74
N VAL A 161 9.52 11.46 3.67
CA VAL A 161 9.37 12.14 2.38
C VAL A 161 8.05 11.74 1.70
N ALA A 162 7.67 10.47 1.77
CA ALA A 162 6.36 10.03 1.26
C ALA A 162 5.21 10.71 2.01
N VAL A 163 5.28 10.78 3.35
CA VAL A 163 4.27 11.45 4.18
C VAL A 163 4.20 12.95 3.88
N SER A 164 5.35 13.60 3.64
CA SER A 164 5.40 14.99 3.17
C SER A 164 4.76 15.17 1.79
N GLU A 165 4.99 14.26 0.84
CA GLU A 165 4.36 14.32 -0.48
C GLU A 165 2.85 14.08 -0.40
N ILE A 166 2.40 13.14 0.45
CA ILE A 166 0.98 12.94 0.77
C ILE A 166 0.37 14.23 1.31
N ASN A 167 1.02 14.87 2.29
CA ASN A 167 0.56 16.14 2.83
C ASN A 167 0.46 17.21 1.73
N ARG A 168 1.48 17.34 0.89
CA ARG A 168 1.53 18.31 -0.21
C ARG A 168 0.34 18.17 -1.16
N VAL A 169 0.07 16.94 -1.63
CA VAL A 169 -0.97 16.70 -2.65
C VAL A 169 -2.38 16.77 -2.07
N LEU A 170 -2.56 16.46 -0.78
CA LEU A 170 -3.87 16.55 -0.13
C LEU A 170 -4.41 17.98 -0.10
N THR A 171 -5.70 18.14 -0.35
CA THR A 171 -6.43 19.40 -0.11
C THR A 171 -6.46 19.71 1.38
N LYS A 172 -6.79 20.96 1.75
CA LYS A 172 -6.83 21.40 3.16
C LYS A 172 -7.76 20.56 4.06
N SER A 173 -8.82 19.98 3.51
CA SER A 173 -9.73 19.08 4.25
C SER A 173 -9.46 17.60 3.94
N GLY A 174 -8.41 17.31 3.17
CA GLY A 174 -8.12 15.97 2.71
C GLY A 174 -7.59 15.07 3.81
N SER A 175 -7.88 13.77 3.69
CA SER A 175 -7.50 12.78 4.69
C SER A 175 -6.66 11.66 4.10
N VAL A 176 -5.85 11.03 4.94
CA VAL A 176 -5.05 9.86 4.59
C VAL A 176 -5.39 8.72 5.53
N TYR A 177 -5.54 7.53 4.96
CA TYR A 177 -5.51 6.25 5.66
C TYR A 177 -4.17 5.57 5.39
N VAL A 178 -3.47 5.19 6.44
CA VAL A 178 -2.23 4.40 6.35
C VAL A 178 -2.34 3.16 7.22
N SER A 179 -1.91 2.01 6.72
CA SER A 179 -1.64 0.83 7.53
C SER A 179 -0.16 0.43 7.46
N VAL A 180 0.38 -0.05 8.57
CA VAL A 180 1.77 -0.50 8.70
C VAL A 180 1.90 -1.71 9.62
N PRO A 181 2.95 -2.52 9.44
CA PRO A 181 3.26 -3.60 10.35
C PRO A 181 3.78 -3.09 11.70
N PHE A 182 3.34 -3.73 12.79
CA PHE A 182 3.83 -3.51 14.15
C PHE A 182 4.57 -4.75 14.68
N LEU A 183 3.87 -5.74 15.25
CA LEU A 183 4.48 -7.00 15.68
C LEU A 183 4.53 -8.04 14.56
N PHE A 184 5.12 -7.67 13.44
CA PHE A 184 5.19 -8.52 12.24
C PHE A 184 6.65 -8.84 11.88
N PRO A 185 6.99 -10.11 11.56
CA PRO A 185 8.35 -10.48 11.13
C PRO A 185 8.81 -9.75 9.88
N PHE A 186 10.11 -9.84 9.61
CA PHE A 186 10.71 -9.33 8.39
C PHE A 186 10.05 -9.94 7.13
N HIS A 187 9.70 -9.11 6.16
CA HIS A 187 9.16 -9.53 4.88
C HIS A 187 9.56 -8.56 3.75
N SER A 188 10.24 -9.06 2.72
CA SER A 188 10.74 -8.22 1.63
C SER A 188 9.67 -7.92 0.57
N SER A 189 9.52 -6.64 0.18
CA SER A 189 8.80 -6.28 -1.06
C SER A 189 9.17 -4.88 -1.64
N PRO A 190 10.40 -4.63 -2.15
CA PRO A 190 11.59 -5.49 -2.23
C PRO A 190 12.53 -5.38 -1.02
N SER A 191 12.29 -4.44 -0.11
CA SER A 191 13.10 -4.17 1.08
C SER A 191 12.18 -3.87 2.25
N ASP A 192 12.66 -3.98 3.48
CA ASP A 192 11.84 -3.83 4.67
C ASP A 192 12.68 -3.21 5.79
N PHE A 193 12.32 -1.99 6.18
CA PHE A 193 13.18 -1.10 6.94
C PHE A 193 12.68 -0.84 8.36
N ARG A 194 11.37 -0.79 8.58
CA ARG A 194 10.81 -0.20 9.81
C ARG A 194 9.53 -0.91 10.28
N ARG A 195 9.35 -0.87 11.60
CA ARG A 195 8.10 -1.20 12.30
C ARG A 195 7.70 -0.01 13.15
N TRP A 196 6.41 0.28 13.22
CA TRP A 196 5.93 1.42 13.99
C TRP A 196 5.11 0.99 15.19
N THR A 197 5.36 1.65 16.31
CA THR A 197 4.40 1.74 17.40
C THR A 197 3.36 2.82 17.07
N HIS A 198 2.24 2.83 17.78
CA HIS A 198 1.25 3.91 17.64
C HIS A 198 1.83 5.30 17.96
N GLY A 199 2.79 5.40 18.89
CA GLY A 199 3.54 6.64 19.17
C GLY A 199 4.44 7.05 18.00
N GLY A 200 5.11 6.09 17.37
CA GLY A 200 5.90 6.32 16.16
C GLY A 200 5.06 6.82 14.98
N LEU A 201 3.85 6.30 14.81
CA LEU A 201 2.89 6.79 13.81
C LEU A 201 2.47 8.23 14.10
N ARG A 202 2.16 8.59 15.35
CA ARG A 202 1.85 9.99 15.72
C ARG A 202 2.99 10.93 15.38
N ASN A 203 4.23 10.52 15.64
CA ASN A 203 5.41 11.33 15.31
C ASN A 203 5.62 11.46 13.80
N LEU A 204 5.46 10.37 13.04
CA LEU A 204 5.58 10.39 11.58
C LEU A 204 4.52 11.30 10.92
N PHE A 205 3.31 11.36 11.50
CA PHE A 205 2.21 12.20 11.03
C PHE A 205 2.05 13.50 11.84
N ALA A 206 3.12 14.04 12.44
CA ALA A 206 3.06 15.24 13.30
C ALA A 206 2.51 16.50 12.58
N ASP A 207 2.71 16.60 11.26
CA ASP A 207 2.20 17.69 10.42
C ASP A 207 0.71 17.51 10.03
N PHE A 208 0.06 16.47 10.54
CA PHE A 208 -1.36 16.21 10.36
C PHE A 208 -2.12 16.33 11.69
N GLU A 209 -3.42 16.55 11.58
CA GLU A 209 -4.36 16.28 12.67
C GLU A 209 -4.64 14.77 12.70
N THR A 210 -4.23 14.07 13.75
CA THR A 210 -4.57 12.64 13.90
C THR A 210 -6.04 12.51 14.27
N ILE A 211 -6.82 11.86 13.42
CA ILE A 211 -8.23 11.54 13.69
C ILE A 211 -8.31 10.27 14.54
N GLU A 212 -7.60 9.22 14.12
CA GLU A 212 -7.69 7.91 14.74
C GLU A 212 -6.39 7.12 14.55
N ILE A 213 -6.02 6.31 15.55
CA ILE A 213 -5.03 5.25 15.40
C ILE A 213 -5.62 3.99 16.03
N GLY A 214 -5.60 2.88 15.30
CA GLY A 214 -6.24 1.65 15.73
C GLY A 214 -5.54 0.39 15.25
N VAL A 215 -6.14 -0.75 15.60
CA VAL A 215 -5.68 -2.09 15.24
C VAL A 215 -6.22 -2.44 13.86
N TYR A 216 -5.34 -2.71 12.88
CA TYR A 216 -5.76 -3.20 11.57
C TYR A 216 -5.87 -4.73 11.56
N ALA A 217 -4.82 -5.41 12.02
CA ALA A 217 -4.80 -6.86 12.26
C ALA A 217 -4.40 -7.15 13.72
N GLY A 218 -5.17 -8.01 14.39
CA GLY A 218 -5.12 -8.15 15.85
C GLY A 218 -3.92 -8.94 16.41
N PRO A 219 -3.89 -9.13 17.74
CA PRO A 219 -2.79 -9.80 18.41
C PRO A 219 -2.68 -11.28 18.12
N PHE A 220 -3.78 -11.97 17.82
CA PHE A 220 -3.71 -13.39 17.47
C PHE A 220 -3.18 -13.61 16.05
N SER A 221 -3.37 -12.65 15.15
CA SER A 221 -2.65 -12.59 13.87
C SER A 221 -1.15 -12.48 14.11
N ALA A 222 -0.71 -11.61 15.03
CA ALA A 222 0.72 -11.49 15.36
C ALA A 222 1.26 -12.82 15.89
N LEU A 223 0.55 -13.43 16.84
CA LEU A 223 0.89 -14.74 17.39
C LEU A 223 0.97 -15.81 16.30
N THR A 224 -0.01 -15.86 15.40
CA THR A 224 -0.05 -16.81 14.29
C THR A 224 1.20 -16.71 13.43
N VAL A 225 1.55 -15.49 12.99
CA VAL A 225 2.72 -15.26 12.14
C VAL A 225 4.02 -15.66 12.87
N TRP A 226 4.17 -15.25 14.13
CA TRP A 226 5.36 -15.60 14.91
C TRP A 226 5.49 -17.10 15.19
N CYS A 227 4.39 -17.80 15.49
CA CYS A 227 4.40 -19.26 15.60
C CYS A 227 4.87 -19.92 14.30
N SER A 228 4.42 -19.44 13.14
CA SER A 228 4.87 -19.96 11.84
C SER A 228 6.37 -19.75 11.62
N TYR A 229 6.88 -18.53 11.86
CA TYR A 229 8.30 -18.22 11.69
C TYR A 229 9.18 -19.02 12.65
N LEU A 230 8.82 -19.08 13.93
CA LEU A 230 9.57 -19.84 14.93
C LEU A 230 9.59 -21.34 14.60
N PHE A 231 8.45 -21.91 14.23
CA PHE A 231 8.36 -23.32 13.84
C PHE A 231 9.26 -23.63 12.64
N ALA A 232 9.19 -22.85 11.57
CA ALA A 232 10.03 -23.06 10.40
C ALA A 232 11.53 -22.88 10.72
N SER A 233 11.89 -21.87 11.50
CA SER A 233 13.28 -21.66 11.91
C SER A 233 13.83 -22.84 12.72
N LEU A 234 13.08 -23.32 13.72
CA LEU A 234 13.50 -24.43 14.59
C LEU A 234 13.68 -25.75 13.83
N PHE A 235 12.75 -26.07 12.92
CA PHE A 235 12.71 -27.37 12.25
C PHE A 235 13.31 -27.37 10.84
N SER A 236 13.82 -26.23 10.35
CA SER A 236 14.50 -26.17 9.05
C SER A 236 15.93 -26.72 9.08
N PHE A 237 16.55 -26.79 10.27
CA PHE A 237 17.94 -27.23 10.46
C PHE A 237 18.94 -26.55 9.50
N GLY A 238 18.71 -25.27 9.18
CA GLY A 238 19.55 -24.46 8.27
C GLY A 238 19.25 -24.63 6.78
N SER A 239 18.33 -25.52 6.39
CA SER A 239 17.94 -25.70 4.99
C SER A 239 16.90 -24.66 4.55
N ALA A 240 17.25 -23.83 3.56
CA ALA A 240 16.35 -22.81 3.02
C ALA A 240 15.09 -23.42 2.38
N SER A 241 15.22 -24.53 1.66
CA SER A 241 14.08 -25.21 1.03
C SER A 241 13.10 -25.75 2.09
N LEU A 242 13.64 -26.39 3.13
CA LEU A 242 12.83 -26.91 4.23
C LEU A 242 12.18 -25.78 5.03
N TYR A 243 12.90 -24.67 5.27
CA TYR A 243 12.33 -23.47 5.89
C TYR A 243 11.09 -22.98 5.15
N TRP A 244 11.17 -22.78 3.82
CA TRP A 244 10.01 -22.30 3.06
C TRP A 244 8.86 -23.30 3.00
N PHE A 245 9.16 -24.60 2.94
CA PHE A 245 8.13 -25.64 3.06
C PHE A 245 7.41 -25.58 4.41
N LEU A 246 8.17 -25.56 5.51
CA LEU A 246 7.64 -25.48 6.87
C LEU A 246 6.92 -24.15 7.15
N MET A 247 7.36 -23.05 6.56
CA MET A 247 6.66 -21.77 6.62
C MET A 247 5.24 -21.88 6.06
N ASN A 248 5.09 -22.42 4.84
CA ASN A 248 3.78 -22.57 4.22
C ASN A 248 2.91 -23.59 4.99
N LEU A 249 3.49 -24.71 5.44
CA LEU A 249 2.79 -25.71 6.24
C LEU A 249 2.30 -25.11 7.58
N SER A 250 3.17 -24.44 8.31
CA SER A 250 2.85 -23.86 9.61
C SER A 250 1.82 -22.73 9.52
N MET A 251 1.82 -21.94 8.44
CA MET A 251 0.76 -20.96 8.19
C MET A 251 -0.61 -21.64 8.10
N PHE A 252 -0.71 -22.80 7.44
CA PHE A 252 -1.94 -23.58 7.38
C PHE A 252 -2.28 -24.29 8.71
N VAL A 253 -1.29 -24.71 9.49
CA VAL A 253 -1.55 -25.33 10.80
C VAL A 253 -2.02 -24.30 11.82
N PHE A 254 -1.42 -23.11 11.83
CA PHE A 254 -1.67 -22.08 12.85
C PHE A 254 -2.73 -21.05 12.46
N PHE A 255 -3.21 -21.00 11.20
CA PHE A 255 -4.23 -20.02 10.81
C PHE A 255 -5.47 -19.97 11.73
N PRO A 256 -5.98 -21.06 12.35
CA PRO A 256 -7.16 -20.96 13.20
C PRO A 256 -6.98 -20.04 14.41
N ILE A 257 -5.73 -19.84 14.88
CA ILE A 257 -5.41 -18.96 16.01
C ILE A 257 -5.86 -17.52 15.71
N LYS A 258 -5.65 -17.03 14.48
CA LYS A 258 -6.03 -15.66 14.10
C LYS A 258 -7.53 -15.37 14.25
N LEU A 259 -8.40 -16.39 14.25
CA LEU A 259 -9.86 -16.21 14.34
C LEU A 259 -10.30 -15.56 15.66
N PHE A 260 -9.49 -15.68 16.71
CA PHE A 260 -9.72 -14.96 17.97
C PHE A 260 -9.67 -13.44 17.81
N ASP A 261 -9.05 -12.91 16.75
CA ASP A 261 -9.06 -11.48 16.44
C ASP A 261 -10.44 -10.94 16.06
N PHE A 262 -11.43 -11.81 15.82
CA PHE A 262 -12.83 -11.40 15.73
C PHE A 262 -13.28 -10.63 16.99
N ILE A 263 -12.75 -11.00 18.17
CA ILE A 263 -13.03 -10.31 19.43
C ILE A 263 -11.79 -9.51 19.87
N ALA A 264 -10.61 -10.12 19.81
CA ALA A 264 -9.41 -9.58 20.44
C ALA A 264 -8.99 -8.22 19.88
N SER A 265 -9.20 -7.95 18.59
CA SER A 265 -8.86 -6.66 17.98
C SER A 265 -9.62 -5.47 18.56
N ARG A 266 -10.74 -5.71 19.25
CA ARG A 266 -11.59 -4.67 19.87
C ARG A 266 -11.32 -4.47 21.35
N LEU A 267 -10.38 -5.22 21.93
CA LEU A 267 -10.02 -5.07 23.34
C LEU A 267 -9.24 -3.77 23.57
N PRO A 268 -9.41 -3.08 24.72
CA PRO A 268 -8.80 -1.77 24.98
C PRO A 268 -7.27 -1.71 24.82
N PHE A 269 -6.57 -2.83 25.04
CA PHE A 269 -5.11 -2.90 24.99
C PHE A 269 -4.57 -3.66 23.78
N ALA A 270 -5.43 -4.04 22.82
CA ALA A 270 -5.03 -4.81 21.64
C ALA A 270 -3.99 -4.10 20.78
N ILE A 271 -4.04 -2.76 20.76
CA ILE A 271 -3.09 -1.89 20.04
C ILE A 271 -1.63 -2.07 20.47
N ASN A 272 -1.39 -2.62 21.67
CA ASN A 272 -0.04 -2.83 22.19
C ASN A 272 0.59 -4.15 21.73
N SER A 273 -0.19 -5.04 21.11
CA SER A 273 0.27 -6.36 20.71
C SER A 273 -0.25 -6.81 19.34
N SER A 274 -0.75 -5.89 18.52
CA SER A 274 -1.34 -6.16 17.21
C SER A 274 -0.29 -6.43 16.12
N ALA A 275 -0.68 -7.20 15.10
CA ALA A 275 0.17 -7.45 13.93
C ALA A 275 0.35 -6.19 13.07
N GLU A 276 -0.75 -5.50 12.78
CA GLU A 276 -0.78 -4.31 11.94
C GLU A 276 -1.56 -3.20 12.65
N LEU A 277 -1.11 -1.96 12.47
CA LEU A 277 -1.76 -0.74 12.95
C LEU A 277 -2.26 0.07 11.75
N TYR A 278 -3.29 0.89 11.96
CA TYR A 278 -3.64 1.95 11.03
C TYR A 278 -3.66 3.31 11.70
N VAL A 279 -3.52 4.36 10.88
CA VAL A 279 -3.75 5.75 11.24
C VAL A 279 -4.65 6.41 10.19
N ILE A 280 -5.64 7.15 10.67
CA ILE A 280 -6.39 8.12 9.87
C ILE A 280 -5.96 9.51 10.32
N ALA A 281 -5.51 10.32 9.37
CA ALA A 281 -5.05 11.67 9.63
C ALA A 281 -5.61 12.67 8.61
N ARG A 282 -5.82 13.92 9.02
CA ARG A 282 -6.29 15.03 8.17
C ARG A 282 -5.20 16.07 8.04
N LYS A 283 -5.06 16.64 6.84
CA LYS A 283 -4.16 17.77 6.60
C LYS A 283 -4.56 18.98 7.44
N LYS A 284 -3.57 19.70 7.98
CA LYS A 284 -3.75 20.97 8.71
C LYS A 284 -3.96 22.16 7.78
#